data_AF-A0A7C4QDS3-F1
#
_entry.id   AF-A0A7C4QDS3-F1
#
_cell.length_a   1.000
_cell.length_b   1.000
_cell.length_c   1.000
_cell.angle_alpha   90.00
_cell.angle_beta   90.00
_cell.angle_gamma   90.00
#
_symmetry.space_group_name_H-M   'P 1'
#
loop_
_entity.id
_entity.type
_entity.pdbx_description
1 polymer ?
#
loop_
_entity_poly.entity_id
_entity_poly.type
_entity_poly.pdbx_seq_one_letter_code
_entity_poly.pdbx_strand_id
1 'polypeptide(L)'
;MKQLAQVPLDQIAPKVGGYNTTGDILRQTTTVELIITNALTVLTIVGGIMFVLYFLMGALQWVSSGGDKGKIEKARNTMTNAAIGLIAITLSYSIAWIVGKVLGLEILKPGEMLRNAITF
;
A
#
# COMPACT_ATOMS: atom_id res chain seq x y z
N MET A 1 -26.92 -37.51 -36.14
CA MET A 1 -28.04 -36.89 -35.41
C MET A 1 -28.02 -37.45 -33.99
N LYS A 2 -27.76 -36.77 -32.88
CA LYS A 2 -27.53 -35.37 -32.53
C LYS A 2 -26.66 -35.42 -31.25
N GLN A 3 -25.39 -34.99 -31.32
CA GLN A 3 -24.67 -34.59 -30.10
C GLN A 3 -25.06 -33.15 -29.80
N LEU A 4 -26.19 -32.93 -29.12
CA LEU A 4 -26.58 -31.61 -28.57
C LEU A 4 -27.43 -31.74 -27.30
N ALA A 5 -27.31 -32.83 -26.54
CA ALA A 5 -27.99 -32.93 -25.25
C ALA A 5 -27.21 -32.12 -24.21
N GLN A 6 -27.66 -30.86 -24.06
CA GLN A 6 -27.46 -29.97 -22.91
C GLN A 6 -26.00 -29.65 -22.56
N VAL A 7 -25.50 -28.58 -23.19
CA VAL A 7 -24.57 -27.70 -22.47
C VAL A 7 -25.38 -27.09 -21.32
N PRO A 8 -24.99 -27.32 -20.05
CA PRO A 8 -25.73 -26.80 -18.92
C PRO A 8 -25.63 -25.26 -18.92
N LEU A 9 -26.75 -24.60 -18.61
CA LEU A 9 -26.92 -23.14 -18.77
C LEU A 9 -26.02 -22.32 -17.82
N ASP A 10 -25.43 -22.98 -16.82
CA ASP A 10 -24.44 -22.45 -15.88
C ASP A 10 -23.06 -22.24 -16.51
N GLN A 11 -22.73 -22.99 -17.58
CA GLN A 11 -21.44 -22.93 -18.28
C GLN A 11 -21.47 -22.06 -19.53
N ILE A 12 -22.62 -21.45 -19.85
CA ILE A 12 -22.65 -20.35 -20.80
C ILE A 12 -22.19 -19.11 -20.04
N ALA A 13 -20.88 -19.02 -19.79
CA ALA A 13 -20.27 -17.78 -19.34
C ALA A 13 -20.82 -16.66 -20.22
N PRO A 14 -21.37 -15.57 -19.66
CA PRO A 14 -21.83 -14.43 -20.44
C PRO A 14 -20.60 -13.71 -21.00
N LYS A 15 -19.95 -14.32 -21.99
CA LYS A 15 -19.04 -13.63 -22.90
C LYS A 15 -19.90 -12.96 -23.95
N VAL A 16 -20.54 -11.87 -23.56
CA VAL A 16 -20.99 -10.88 -24.54
C VAL A 16 -19.80 -9.96 -24.77
N GLY A 17 -19.17 -10.09 -25.94
CA GLY A 17 -18.11 -9.17 -26.37
C GLY A 17 -16.70 -9.43 -25.82
N GLY A 18 -16.43 -10.56 -25.17
CA GLY A 18 -15.06 -10.96 -24.79
C GLY A 18 -14.56 -10.45 -23.43
N TYR A 19 -15.43 -9.86 -22.61
CA TYR A 19 -15.11 -9.41 -21.26
C TYR A 19 -15.77 -10.36 -20.26
N ASN A 20 -14.98 -10.95 -19.36
CA ASN A 20 -15.52 -11.73 -18.25
C ASN A 20 -15.83 -10.74 -17.13
N THR A 21 -17.08 -10.31 -17.01
CA THR A 21 -17.55 -9.32 -16.02
C THR A 21 -17.07 -9.58 -14.59
N THR A 22 -16.82 -10.83 -14.19
CA THR A 22 -16.30 -11.17 -12.84
C THR A 22 -14.77 -11.11 -12.74
N GLY A 23 -14.03 -11.31 -13.84
CA GLY A 23 -12.56 -11.29 -13.85
C GLY A 23 -11.95 -9.93 -14.20
N ASP A 24 -12.66 -9.12 -14.98
CA ASP A 24 -12.12 -7.85 -15.48
C ASP A 24 -12.34 -6.67 -14.52
N ILE A 25 -13.38 -6.72 -13.67
CA ILE A 25 -13.56 -5.76 -12.57
C ILE A 25 -12.52 -6.01 -11.46
N LEU A 26 -12.14 -7.27 -11.22
CA LEU A 26 -11.05 -7.62 -10.30
C LEU A 26 -9.67 -7.26 -10.86
N ARG A 27 -9.43 -7.43 -12.17
CA ARG A 27 -8.17 -7.07 -12.85
C ARG A 27 -7.93 -5.56 -12.94
N GLN A 28 -8.98 -4.75 -13.05
CA GLN A 28 -8.84 -3.29 -12.99
C GLN A 28 -8.53 -2.80 -11.57
N THR A 29 -9.11 -3.45 -10.54
CA THR A 29 -8.72 -3.19 -9.14
C THR A 29 -7.25 -3.55 -8.88
N THR A 30 -6.74 -4.65 -9.46
CA THR A 30 -5.38 -5.15 -9.18
C THR A 30 -4.27 -4.18 -9.59
N THR A 31 -4.46 -3.39 -10.66
CA THR A 31 -3.36 -2.55 -11.19
C THR A 31 -3.12 -1.33 -10.30
N VAL A 32 -4.19 -0.68 -9.85
CA VAL A 32 -4.10 0.48 -8.95
C VAL A 32 -3.62 0.03 -7.56
N GLU A 33 -4.13 -1.10 -7.07
CA GLU A 33 -3.69 -1.73 -5.82
C GLU A 33 -2.19 -2.09 -5.83
N LEU A 34 -1.69 -2.67 -6.94
CA LEU A 34 -0.28 -3.02 -7.07
C LEU A 34 0.62 -1.78 -7.08
N ILE A 35 0.21 -0.72 -7.78
CA ILE A 35 0.96 0.54 -7.82
C ILE A 35 1.02 1.17 -6.43
N ILE A 36 -0.10 1.24 -5.71
CA ILE A 36 -0.16 1.82 -4.35
C ILE A 36 0.68 0.98 -3.38
N THR A 37 0.52 -0.34 -3.39
CA THR A 37 1.25 -1.24 -2.49
C THR A 37 2.75 -1.20 -2.72
N ASN A 38 3.18 -1.21 -3.99
CA ASN A 38 4.59 -1.11 -4.34
C ASN A 38 5.17 0.27 -3.95
N ALA A 39 4.43 1.35 -4.20
CA ALA A 39 4.85 2.69 -3.80
C ALA A 39 5.00 2.83 -2.28
N LEU A 40 4.03 2.33 -1.49
CA LEU A 40 4.11 2.33 -0.03
C LEU A 40 5.30 1.53 0.49
N THR A 41 5.58 0.37 -0.12
CA THR A 41 6.73 -0.48 0.24
C THR A 41 8.04 0.27 0.03
N VAL A 42 8.23 0.85 -1.16
CA VAL A 42 9.45 1.62 -1.49
C VAL A 42 9.59 2.83 -0.57
N LEU A 43 8.51 3.60 -0.38
CA LEU A 43 8.51 4.79 0.49
C LEU A 43 8.85 4.44 1.94
N THR A 44 8.39 3.29 2.44
CA THR A 44 8.66 2.87 3.82
C THR A 44 10.12 2.49 4.02
N ILE A 45 10.70 1.73 3.08
CA ILE A 45 12.11 1.34 3.15
C ILE A 45 13.00 2.57 3.04
N VAL A 46 12.79 3.40 2.01
CA VAL A 46 13.60 4.61 1.77
C VAL A 46 13.41 5.60 2.91
N GLY A 47 12.18 5.84 3.32
CA GLY A 47 11.85 6.78 4.39
C GLY A 47 12.37 6.35 5.76
N GLY A 48 12.35 5.05 6.08
CA GLY A 48 12.97 4.51 7.30
C GLY A 48 14.48 4.72 7.33
N ILE A 49 15.17 4.45 6.21
CA ILE A 49 16.62 4.69 6.10
C ILE A 49 16.92 6.19 6.24
N MET A 50 16.18 7.04 5.52
CA MET A 50 16.35 8.50 5.58
C MET A 50 16.08 9.05 6.98
N PHE A 51 15.06 8.55 7.66
CA PHE A 51 14.78 8.90 9.06
C PHE A 51 16.01 8.67 9.93
N VAL A 52 16.59 7.47 9.89
CA VAL A 52 17.77 7.13 10.70
C VAL A 52 18.94 8.06 10.38
N LEU A 53 19.22 8.30 9.10
CA LEU A 53 20.31 9.16 8.66
C LEU A 53 20.15 10.60 9.16
N TYR A 54 18.98 11.21 8.94
CA TYR A 54 18.73 12.60 9.36
C TYR A 54 18.63 12.74 10.87
N PHE A 55 18.03 11.77 11.54
CA PHE A 55 17.93 11.78 13.00
C PHE A 55 19.33 11.70 13.63
N LEU A 56 20.19 10.82 13.10
CA LEU A 56 21.56 10.68 13.58
C LEU A 56 22.39 11.93 13.26
N MET A 57 22.27 12.51 12.07
CA MET A 57 22.93 13.78 11.73
C MET A 57 22.50 14.91 12.67
N GLY A 58 21.19 15.01 12.96
CA GLY A 58 20.67 15.96 13.94
C GLY A 58 21.25 15.71 15.33
N ALA A 59 21.35 14.45 15.77
CA ALA A 59 21.94 14.07 17.06
C ALA A 59 23.40 14.45 17.18
N LEU A 60 24.21 14.14 16.17
CA LEU A 60 25.61 14.52 16.14
C LEU A 60 25.77 16.04 16.18
N GLN A 61 24.95 16.77 15.41
CA GLN A 61 24.97 18.22 15.42
C GLN A 61 24.58 18.80 16.77
N TRP A 62 23.61 18.21 17.46
CA TRP A 62 23.19 18.65 18.79
C TRP A 62 24.31 18.47 19.83
N VAL A 63 24.95 17.30 19.84
CA VAL A 63 26.08 17.02 20.76
C VAL A 63 27.29 17.90 20.44
N SER A 64 27.60 18.11 19.16
CA SER A 64 28.73 18.97 18.73
C SER A 64 28.42 20.48 18.80
N SER A 65 27.23 20.89 19.25
CA SER A 65 26.83 22.30 19.28
C SER A 65 27.56 23.12 20.35
N GLY A 66 28.14 22.48 21.36
CA GLY A 66 28.92 23.17 22.41
C GLY A 66 28.13 24.22 23.19
N GLY A 67 26.81 24.09 23.28
CA GLY A 67 25.94 25.05 23.96
C GLY A 67 25.45 26.24 23.12
N ASP A 68 25.88 26.34 21.86
CA ASP A 68 25.39 27.37 20.91
C ASP A 68 23.89 27.14 20.62
N LYS A 69 23.06 28.10 21.04
CA LYS A 69 21.60 28.01 20.92
C LYS A 69 21.13 27.85 19.48
N GLY A 70 21.76 28.53 18.52
CA GLY A 70 21.36 28.47 17.12
C GLY A 70 21.67 27.09 16.50
N LYS A 71 22.82 26.51 16.85
CA LYS A 71 23.17 25.15 16.41
C LYS A 71 22.27 24.09 17.06
N ILE A 72 21.94 24.25 18.34
CA ILE A 72 21.01 23.37 19.06
C ILE A 72 19.62 23.42 18.43
N GLU A 73 19.12 24.60 18.10
CA GLU A 73 17.81 24.78 17.46
C GLU A 73 17.78 24.11 16.09
N LYS A 74 18.81 24.32 15.27
CA LYS A 74 18.93 23.68 13.94
C LYS A 74 18.98 22.16 14.04
N ALA A 75 19.72 21.63 15.01
CA ALA A 75 19.82 20.20 15.26
C ALA A 75 18.47 19.61 15.69
N ARG A 76 17.78 20.28 16.62
CA ARG A 76 16.43 19.90 17.06
C ARG A 76 15.44 19.92 15.91
N ASN A 77 15.44 20.97 15.08
CA ASN A 77 14.56 21.06 13.91
C ASN A 77 14.82 19.91 12.93
N THR A 78 16.09 19.54 12.72
CA THR A 78 16.44 18.40 11.85
C THR A 78 15.87 17.08 12.39
N MET A 79 16.02 16.81 13.68
CA MET A 79 15.44 15.62 14.33
C MET A 79 13.92 15.62 14.27
N THR A 80 13.28 16.75 14.56
CA THR A 80 11.83 16.90 14.55
C THR A 80 11.29 16.66 13.14
N ASN A 81 11.92 17.24 12.11
CA ASN A 81 11.52 17.03 10.72
C ASN A 81 11.67 15.58 10.30
N ALA A 82 12.76 14.91 10.72
CA ALA A 82 12.93 13.47 10.49
C ALA A 82 11.79 12.67 11.15
N ALA A 83 11.48 12.95 12.42
CA ALA A 83 10.41 12.29 13.14
C ALA A 83 9.02 12.52 12.50
N ILE A 84 8.74 13.75 12.05
CA ILE A 84 7.51 14.07 11.32
C ILE A 84 7.43 13.25 10.02
N GLY A 85 8.54 13.11 9.28
CA GLY A 85 8.60 12.26 8.09
C GLY A 85 8.25 10.80 8.37
N LEU A 86 8.77 10.24 9.47
CA LEU A 86 8.44 8.86 9.88
C LEU A 86 6.97 8.71 10.28
N ILE A 87 6.44 9.69 11.02
CA ILE A 87 5.02 9.72 11.40
C ILE A 87 4.15 9.80 10.14
N ALA A 88 4.50 10.63 9.16
CA ALA A 88 3.76 10.75 7.90
C ALA A 88 3.69 9.42 7.13
N ILE A 89 4.79 8.66 7.07
CA ILE A 89 4.83 7.32 6.46
C ILE A 89 3.89 6.37 7.21
N THR A 90 3.96 6.37 8.55
CA THR A 90 3.08 5.54 9.38
C THR A 90 1.60 5.89 9.15
N LEU A 91 1.27 7.17 9.06
CA LEU A 91 -0.08 7.65 8.78
C LEU A 91 -0.56 7.29 7.38
N SER A 92 0.34 7.17 6.40
CA SER A 92 0.00 6.76 5.05
C SER A 92 -0.67 5.37 5.02
N TYR A 93 -0.21 4.43 5.86
CA TYR A 93 -0.85 3.12 6.02
C TYR A 93 -2.27 3.23 6.61
N SER A 94 -2.46 4.08 7.62
CA SER A 94 -3.77 4.32 8.20
C SER A 94 -4.76 4.88 7.17
N ILE A 95 -4.31 5.81 6.32
CA ILE A 95 -5.12 6.38 5.24
C ILE A 95 -5.45 5.31 4.21
N ALA A 96 -4.47 4.52 3.77
CA ALA A 96 -4.69 3.42 2.83
C ALA A 96 -5.71 2.40 3.36
N TRP A 97 -5.66 2.11 4.67
CA TRP A 97 -6.64 1.24 5.34
C TRP A 97 -8.07 1.81 5.30
N ILE A 98 -8.24 3.10 5.62
CA ILE A 98 -9.54 3.77 5.58
C ILE A 98 -10.08 3.78 4.14
N VAL A 99 -9.24 4.13 3.17
CA VAL A 99 -9.62 4.20 1.75
C VAL A 99 -10.04 2.82 1.25
N GLY A 100 -9.30 1.75 1.56
CA GLY A 100 -9.70 0.39 1.23
C GLY A 100 -11.06 0.01 1.81
N LYS A 101 -11.28 0.35 3.09
CA LYS A 101 -12.57 0.10 3.77
C LYS A 101 -13.74 0.85 3.14
N VAL A 102 -13.54 2.12 2.76
CA VAL A 102 -14.58 2.97 2.15
C VAL A 102 -14.93 2.51 0.74
N LEU A 103 -13.94 2.07 -0.04
CA LEU A 103 -14.14 1.57 -1.40
C LEU A 103 -14.71 0.14 -1.45
N GLY A 104 -14.91 -0.52 -0.29
CA GLY A 104 -15.39 -1.90 -0.22
C GLY A 104 -14.40 -2.92 -0.80
N LEU A 105 -13.14 -2.51 -0.99
CA LEU A 105 -12.07 -3.35 -1.49
C LEU A 105 -11.29 -3.89 -0.28
N GLU A 106 -11.23 -5.21 -0.13
CA GLU A 106 -10.39 -5.84 0.89
C GLU A 106 -8.91 -5.87 0.44
N ILE A 107 -8.33 -4.69 0.19
CA ILE A 107 -6.92 -4.47 -0.20
C ILE A 107 -5.93 -5.06 0.83
N LEU A 108 -6.44 -5.49 1.98
CA LEU A 108 -5.67 -5.93 3.14
C LEU A 108 -5.94 -7.39 3.53
N LYS A 109 -6.72 -8.16 2.74
CA LYS A 109 -6.97 -9.59 2.97
C LYS A 109 -6.94 -10.45 1.69
N PRO A 110 -5.83 -10.48 0.94
CA PRO A 110 -5.71 -11.35 -0.24
C PRO A 110 -5.87 -12.85 0.08
N GLY A 111 -5.66 -13.27 1.33
CA GLY A 111 -5.79 -14.67 1.75
C GLY A 111 -7.22 -15.22 1.81
N GLU A 112 -8.23 -14.39 2.10
CA GLU A 112 -9.63 -14.83 2.15
C GLU A 112 -10.19 -15.06 0.74
N MET A 113 -9.78 -14.22 -0.22
CA MET A 113 -10.15 -14.35 -1.63
C MET A 113 -9.61 -15.63 -2.27
N LEU A 114 -8.40 -16.05 -1.87
CA LEU A 114 -7.80 -17.31 -2.32
C LEU A 114 -8.49 -18.51 -1.68
N ARG A 115 -8.85 -18.47 -0.38
CA ARG A 115 -9.53 -19.59 0.28
C ARG A 115 -10.89 -19.92 -0.35
N ASN A 116 -11.70 -18.91 -0.66
CA ASN A 116 -13.00 -19.13 -1.31
C ASN A 116 -12.88 -19.58 -2.78
N ALA A 117 -11.77 -19.30 -3.45
CA ALA A 117 -11.52 -19.75 -4.82
C ALA A 117 -10.94 -21.17 -4.92
N ILE A 118 -10.36 -21.69 -3.83
CA ILE A 118 -9.80 -23.05 -3.76
C ILE A 118 -10.79 -24.01 -3.06
N THR A 119 -11.82 -23.47 -2.40
CA THR A 119 -12.92 -24.23 -1.79
C THR A 119 -14.10 -24.30 -2.78
N PHE A 120 -13.92 -25.10 -3.83
CA PHE A 120 -15.02 -25.73 -4.58
C PHE A 120 -15.15 -27.17 -4.13
#